data_AF-A0A226DFD8-F1
#
_entry.id   AF-A0A226DFD8-F1
#
_cell.length_a   1.000
_cell.length_b   1.000
_cell.length_c   1.000
_cell.angle_alpha   90.00
_cell.angle_beta   90.00
_cell.angle_gamma   90.00
#
_symmetry.space_group_name_H-M   'P 1'
#
loop_
_entity.id
_entity.type
_entity.pdbx_description
1 polymer ?
#
loop_
_entity_poly.entity_id
_entity_poly.type
_entity_poly.pdbx_seq_one_letter_code
_entity_poly.pdbx_strand_id
1 'polypeptide(L)'
;MDIFAAHICCTPSCDKKICAARKFKYLGRQISELVGERQHLNIKIDVISKDLARLEDGDRLTNLLLSQDPALAFLNLDLDLDPEKVKAQMALFKVMVAEHKDKFENGVPIGPFFSSFTVKGDLWCNLIEKILSPYLFTFVVDSFKDRVTLSELFAEFRGPVDSGVWYAQAATNIRIVIVPFSETYTPPERPPLMDKFTLNCTYLLETLKFNEESEANLWKSAIGNKSNMENIYLFQNEHDAFIFMHAQSSRPPTSKALAYSLDGYKIFPFPEFKTAAIRIPKQASFLEVDRGGDITFLKATLDDLIETRKLYDLAINEARDLQLAALDDLEFLKQLDRKNRTRKQAADQNITHCSQKEGVDIAAENTFQTTYL
;
A
#
# COMPACT_ATOMS: atom_id res chain seq x y z
N MET A 1 3.35 24.61 12.44
CA MET A 1 4.52 24.89 11.60
C MET A 1 4.94 26.33 11.85
N ASP A 2 5.86 26.57 12.78
CA ASP A 2 6.51 27.88 12.95
C ASP A 2 7.66 28.00 11.95
N ILE A 3 7.36 28.38 10.70
CA ILE A 3 8.37 28.46 9.62
C ILE A 3 8.86 29.91 9.39
N PHE A 4 8.30 30.92 10.06
CA PHE A 4 8.57 32.34 9.74
C PHE A 4 9.64 33.05 10.60
N ALA A 5 10.52 32.31 11.28
CA ALA A 5 11.55 32.91 12.14
C ALA A 5 12.97 32.85 11.55
N ALA A 6 13.14 33.09 10.25
CA ALA A 6 14.44 33.50 9.73
C ALA A 6 14.62 35.00 10.02
N HIS A 7 15.04 35.34 11.24
CA HIS A 7 15.57 36.66 11.58
C HIS A 7 16.82 36.90 10.70
N ILE A 8 16.63 37.49 9.52
CA ILE A 8 17.70 38.21 8.82
C ILE A 8 17.98 39.43 9.69
N CYS A 9 18.83 39.27 10.70
CA CYS A 9 19.27 40.33 11.59
C CYS A 9 19.80 41.50 10.77
N CYS A 10 18.97 42.52 10.63
CA CYS A 10 19.39 43.85 10.22
C CYS A 10 20.00 44.50 11.45
N THR A 11 21.29 44.25 11.70
CA THR A 11 22.04 45.12 12.61
C THR A 11 21.99 46.56 12.07
N PRO A 12 22.07 47.61 12.90
CA PRO A 12 22.04 49.01 12.45
C PRO A 12 23.13 49.35 11.41
N SER A 13 24.13 48.50 11.26
CA SER A 13 25.23 48.58 10.30
C SER A 13 25.02 47.81 8.98
N CYS A 14 23.91 47.07 8.79
CA CYS A 14 23.65 46.37 7.52
C CYS A 14 23.20 47.35 6.44
N ASP A 15 23.89 47.34 5.30
CA ASP A 15 23.40 47.98 4.08
C ASP A 15 22.04 47.37 3.70
N LYS A 16 20.99 48.21 3.72
CA LYS A 16 19.60 47.83 3.42
C LYS A 16 19.47 47.12 2.08
N LYS A 17 20.32 47.45 1.10
CA LYS A 17 20.34 46.81 -0.23
C LYS A 17 20.89 45.39 -0.18
N ILE A 18 21.92 45.16 0.63
CA ILE A 18 22.49 43.82 0.85
C ILE A 18 21.47 42.96 1.59
N CYS A 19 20.82 43.53 2.61
CA CYS A 19 19.79 42.84 3.38
C CYS A 19 18.55 42.47 2.49
N ALA A 20 18.06 43.37 1.61
CA ALA A 20 16.99 43.07 0.65
C ALA A 20 17.39 42.01 -0.40
N ALA A 21 18.61 42.09 -0.94
CA ALA A 21 19.11 41.11 -1.91
C ALA A 21 19.24 39.70 -1.33
N ARG A 22 19.67 39.59 -0.06
CA ARG A 22 19.73 38.32 0.67
C ARG A 22 18.34 37.74 0.90
N LYS A 23 17.36 38.58 1.29
CA LYS A 23 15.97 38.17 1.47
C LYS A 23 15.36 37.62 0.17
N PHE A 24 15.53 38.32 -0.94
CA PHE A 24 15.07 37.87 -2.27
C PHE A 24 15.69 36.51 -2.67
N LYS A 25 17.00 36.34 -2.48
CA LYS A 25 17.71 35.09 -2.80
C LYS A 25 17.28 33.93 -1.89
N TYR A 26 17.07 34.19 -0.61
CA TYR A 26 16.60 33.20 0.35
C TYR A 26 15.19 32.69 -0.01
N LEU A 27 14.24 33.60 -0.25
CA LEU A 27 12.87 33.22 -0.65
C LEU A 27 12.85 32.45 -1.98
N GLY A 28 13.71 32.82 -2.94
CA GLY A 28 13.83 32.07 -4.19
C GLY A 28 14.33 30.63 -4.00
N ARG A 29 15.24 30.40 -3.04
CA ARG A 29 15.69 29.05 -2.68
C ARG A 29 14.55 28.24 -2.04
N GLN A 30 13.83 28.86 -1.11
CA GLN A 30 12.70 28.23 -0.42
C GLN A 30 11.59 27.84 -1.40
N ILE A 31 11.25 28.72 -2.36
CA ILE A 31 10.29 28.40 -3.44
C ILE A 31 10.78 27.20 -4.26
N SER A 32 12.08 27.16 -4.62
CA SER A 32 12.64 26.04 -5.37
C SER A 32 12.55 24.71 -4.63
N GLU A 33 12.77 24.73 -3.31
CA GLU A 33 12.65 23.54 -2.45
C GLU A 33 11.19 23.06 -2.37
N LEU A 34 10.25 23.97 -2.10
CA LEU A 34 8.81 23.66 -2.05
C LEU A 34 8.28 23.14 -3.39
N VAL A 35 8.74 23.71 -4.51
CA VAL A 35 8.39 23.22 -5.86
C VAL A 35 8.90 21.79 -6.08
N GLY A 36 10.12 21.48 -5.60
CA GLY A 36 10.67 20.13 -5.67
C GLY A 36 9.87 19.11 -4.85
N GLU A 37 9.49 19.46 -3.63
CA GLU A 37 8.64 18.61 -2.77
C GLU A 37 7.25 18.38 -3.38
N ARG A 38 6.65 19.43 -3.96
CA ARG A 38 5.39 19.33 -4.71
C ARG A 38 5.51 18.40 -5.92
N GLN A 39 6.61 18.45 -6.66
CA GLN A 39 6.85 17.53 -7.78
C GLN A 39 6.94 16.08 -7.30
N HIS A 40 7.60 15.83 -6.17
CA HIS A 40 7.68 14.48 -5.59
C HIS A 40 6.29 13.97 -5.16
N LEU A 41 5.45 14.83 -4.58
CA LEU A 41 4.06 14.50 -4.27
C LEU A 41 3.24 14.17 -5.53
N ASN A 42 3.39 14.93 -6.61
CA ASN A 42 2.70 14.66 -7.88
C ASN A 42 3.05 13.27 -8.45
N ILE A 43 4.32 12.85 -8.32
CA ILE A 43 4.74 11.51 -8.73
C ILE A 43 4.03 10.44 -7.89
N LYS A 44 3.96 10.61 -6.56
CA LYS A 44 3.25 9.67 -5.67
C LYS A 44 1.75 9.60 -5.98
N ILE A 45 1.12 10.75 -6.20
CA ILE A 45 -0.29 10.84 -6.60
C ILE A 45 -0.54 10.09 -7.91
N ASP A 46 0.32 10.26 -8.92
CA ASP A 46 0.18 9.58 -10.21
C ASP A 46 0.33 8.05 -10.08
N VAL A 47 1.27 7.58 -9.26
CA VAL A 47 1.44 6.14 -8.99
C VAL A 47 0.19 5.57 -8.31
N ILE A 48 -0.27 6.18 -7.21
CA ILE A 48 -1.46 5.70 -6.47
C ILE A 48 -2.72 5.76 -7.33
N SER A 49 -2.88 6.81 -8.15
CA SER A 49 -4.02 6.93 -9.06
C SER A 49 -4.04 5.83 -10.12
N LYS A 50 -2.85 5.47 -10.65
CA LYS A 50 -2.71 4.34 -11.59
C LYS A 50 -3.00 3.01 -10.93
N ASP A 51 -2.58 2.81 -9.69
CA ASP A 51 -2.84 1.57 -8.95
C ASP A 51 -4.32 1.44 -8.55
N LEU A 52 -4.99 2.54 -8.17
CA LEU A 52 -6.44 2.60 -7.99
C LEU A 52 -7.19 2.23 -9.27
N ALA A 53 -6.82 2.84 -10.40
CA ALA A 53 -7.43 2.53 -11.69
C ALA A 53 -7.25 1.03 -12.05
N ARG A 54 -6.09 0.44 -11.76
CA ARG A 54 -5.85 -1.00 -11.99
C ARG A 54 -6.70 -1.91 -11.10
N LEU A 55 -6.87 -1.55 -9.83
CA LEU A 55 -7.68 -2.31 -8.88
C LEU A 55 -9.19 -2.19 -9.19
N GLU A 56 -9.62 -1.01 -9.64
CA GLU A 56 -10.98 -0.77 -10.12
C GLU A 56 -11.25 -1.45 -11.48
N ASP A 57 -10.25 -1.52 -12.36
CA ASP A 57 -10.30 -2.22 -13.67
C ASP A 57 -9.93 -3.71 -13.60
N GLY A 58 -9.80 -4.28 -12.39
CA GLY A 58 -9.21 -5.61 -12.11
C GLY A 58 -9.88 -6.83 -12.77
N ASP A 59 -10.88 -6.63 -13.62
CA ASP A 59 -11.45 -7.65 -14.52
C ASP A 59 -10.59 -7.89 -15.78
N ARG A 60 -9.68 -6.97 -16.15
CA ARG A 60 -8.87 -7.08 -17.39
C ARG A 60 -7.42 -7.53 -17.18
N LEU A 61 -6.76 -7.19 -16.07
CA LEU A 61 -5.32 -7.44 -15.91
C LEU A 61 -4.99 -8.91 -15.57
N THR A 62 -5.86 -9.59 -14.82
CA THR A 62 -5.76 -11.03 -14.55
C THR A 62 -5.82 -11.84 -15.84
N ASN A 63 -6.54 -11.34 -16.85
CA ASN A 63 -6.62 -11.95 -18.18
C ASN A 63 -5.37 -11.70 -19.05
N LEU A 64 -4.54 -10.69 -18.74
CA LEU A 64 -3.41 -10.29 -19.58
C LEU A 64 -2.04 -10.89 -19.18
N LEU A 65 -1.87 -11.30 -17.91
CA LEU A 65 -0.61 -11.87 -17.42
C LEU A 65 -0.48 -13.40 -17.60
N LEU A 66 -1.50 -14.05 -18.16
CA LEU A 66 -1.58 -15.52 -18.27
C LEU A 66 -1.56 -16.05 -19.72
N SER A 67 -1.35 -15.17 -20.71
CA SER A 67 -1.40 -15.50 -22.14
C SER A 67 -0.02 -15.56 -22.81
N GLN A 68 0.94 -16.31 -22.25
CA GLN A 68 2.14 -16.70 -23.01
C GLN A 68 2.60 -18.11 -22.59
N ASP A 69 1.85 -19.15 -23.00
CA ASP A 69 2.45 -20.38 -23.55
C ASP A 69 1.35 -21.30 -24.14
N PRO A 70 1.28 -21.51 -25.46
CA PRO A 70 0.35 -22.47 -26.07
C PRO A 70 0.81 -23.94 -25.94
N ALA A 71 2.03 -24.21 -25.49
CA ALA A 71 2.60 -25.57 -25.51
C ALA A 71 2.08 -26.51 -24.40
N LEU A 72 1.34 -26.01 -23.40
CA LEU A 72 0.85 -26.79 -22.25
C LEU A 72 -0.60 -27.25 -22.36
N ALA A 73 -1.25 -27.10 -23.53
CA ALA A 73 -2.67 -27.39 -23.72
C ALA A 73 -3.06 -28.89 -23.80
N PHE A 74 -2.13 -29.83 -23.63
CA PHE A 74 -2.36 -31.23 -24.01
C PHE A 74 -2.47 -32.27 -22.89
N LEU A 75 -2.62 -31.87 -21.62
CA LEU A 75 -2.87 -32.82 -20.51
C LEU A 75 -3.90 -32.29 -19.49
N ASN A 76 -5.07 -31.88 -19.98
CA ASN A 76 -6.26 -31.68 -19.15
C ASN A 76 -7.08 -32.98 -19.11
N LEU A 77 -6.80 -33.80 -18.11
CA LEU A 77 -7.66 -34.91 -17.67
C LEU A 77 -8.11 -34.60 -16.24
N ASP A 78 -8.78 -33.47 -16.05
CA ASP A 78 -9.59 -33.16 -14.88
C ASP A 78 -10.91 -32.60 -15.42
N LEU A 79 -12.01 -33.31 -15.18
CA LEU A 79 -13.33 -33.03 -15.76
C LEU A 79 -13.80 -31.59 -15.47
N ASP A 80 -14.27 -30.89 -16.50
CA ASP A 80 -14.79 -29.52 -16.47
C ASP A 80 -16.03 -29.38 -15.55
N LEU A 81 -15.83 -29.24 -14.24
CA LEU A 81 -16.86 -28.75 -13.32
C LEU A 81 -16.86 -27.21 -13.34
N ASP A 82 -17.93 -26.63 -13.89
CA ASP A 82 -18.26 -25.21 -13.80
C ASP A 82 -18.33 -24.73 -12.33
N PRO A 83 -17.38 -23.89 -11.87
CA PRO A 83 -17.31 -23.43 -10.48
C PRO A 83 -18.56 -22.68 -10.00
N GLU A 84 -19.22 -21.95 -10.90
CA GLU A 84 -20.41 -21.16 -10.56
C GLU A 84 -21.60 -22.06 -10.24
N LYS A 85 -21.74 -23.19 -10.94
CA LYS A 85 -22.75 -24.20 -10.62
C LYS A 85 -22.48 -24.84 -9.26
N VAL A 86 -21.21 -25.10 -8.92
CA VAL A 86 -20.85 -25.65 -7.59
C VAL A 86 -21.19 -24.65 -6.50
N LYS A 87 -20.82 -23.37 -6.66
CA LYS A 87 -21.16 -22.30 -5.71
C LYS A 87 -22.68 -22.19 -5.50
N ALA A 88 -23.45 -22.17 -6.59
CA ALA A 88 -24.90 -22.10 -6.54
C ALA A 88 -25.53 -23.29 -5.79
N GLN A 89 -25.05 -24.51 -6.03
CA GLN A 89 -25.55 -25.68 -5.30
C GLN A 89 -25.17 -25.68 -3.83
N MET A 90 -23.95 -25.25 -3.49
CA MET A 90 -23.55 -25.12 -2.09
C MET A 90 -24.37 -24.04 -1.37
N ALA A 91 -24.74 -22.96 -2.05
CA ALA A 91 -25.65 -21.95 -1.52
C ALA A 91 -27.05 -22.54 -1.25
N LEU A 92 -27.59 -23.34 -2.20
CA LEU A 92 -28.86 -24.05 -2.00
C LEU A 92 -28.80 -25.03 -0.82
N PHE A 93 -27.70 -25.78 -0.69
CA PHE A 93 -27.51 -26.68 0.46
C PHE A 93 -27.45 -25.91 1.78
N LYS A 94 -26.78 -24.75 1.82
CA LYS A 94 -26.74 -23.88 3.00
C LYS A 94 -28.15 -23.42 3.41
N VAL A 95 -29.01 -23.07 2.44
CA VAL A 95 -30.41 -22.73 2.69
C VAL A 95 -31.16 -23.93 3.29
N MET A 96 -31.02 -25.12 2.71
CA MET A 96 -31.65 -26.34 3.23
C MET A 96 -31.22 -26.66 4.67
N VAL A 97 -29.93 -26.48 4.99
CA VAL A 97 -29.41 -26.66 6.36
C VAL A 97 -30.03 -25.65 7.32
N ALA A 98 -30.19 -24.39 6.90
CA ALA A 98 -30.82 -23.34 7.71
C ALA A 98 -32.32 -23.60 7.95
N GLU A 99 -33.04 -24.17 6.97
CA GLU A 99 -34.44 -24.60 7.13
C GLU A 99 -34.60 -25.71 8.17
N HIS A 100 -33.57 -26.52 8.36
CA HIS A 100 -33.53 -27.62 9.34
C HIS A 100 -32.82 -27.24 10.65
N LYS A 101 -32.72 -25.94 10.97
CA LYS A 101 -32.01 -25.45 12.17
C LYS A 101 -32.43 -26.15 13.46
N ASP A 102 -33.71 -26.52 13.59
CA ASP A 102 -34.27 -27.12 14.80
C ASP A 102 -33.79 -28.56 15.04
N LYS A 103 -33.15 -29.19 14.03
CA LYS A 103 -32.54 -30.52 14.17
C LYS A 103 -31.15 -30.47 14.83
N PHE A 104 -30.54 -29.29 14.95
CA PHE A 104 -29.19 -29.13 15.49
C PHE A 104 -29.23 -28.65 16.94
N GLU A 105 -28.37 -29.19 17.80
CA GLU A 105 -28.46 -28.99 19.26
C GLU A 105 -28.04 -27.59 19.68
N ASN A 106 -26.93 -27.09 19.13
CA ASN A 106 -26.25 -25.88 19.61
C ASN A 106 -26.10 -24.80 18.53
N GLY A 107 -26.81 -24.95 17.40
CA GLY A 107 -26.86 -23.95 16.34
C GLY A 107 -26.71 -24.55 14.94
N VAL A 108 -26.88 -23.69 13.93
CA VAL A 108 -26.78 -24.09 12.53
C VAL A 108 -25.31 -24.36 12.18
N PRO A 109 -25.00 -25.44 11.44
CA PRO A 109 -23.66 -25.66 10.90
C PRO A 109 -23.12 -24.46 10.12
N ILE A 110 -21.82 -24.17 10.29
CA ILE A 110 -21.14 -23.07 9.62
C ILE A 110 -20.45 -23.58 8.36
N GLY A 111 -20.68 -22.95 7.21
CA GLY A 111 -20.01 -23.28 5.96
C GLY A 111 -20.84 -23.01 4.70
N PRO A 112 -20.30 -23.42 3.53
CA PRO A 112 -18.98 -24.03 3.32
C PRO A 112 -17.83 -23.04 3.55
N PHE A 113 -16.63 -23.55 3.87
CA PHE A 113 -15.47 -22.72 4.23
C PHE A 113 -15.15 -21.62 3.21
N PHE A 114 -15.16 -21.92 1.90
CA PHE A 114 -14.86 -20.93 0.86
C PHE A 114 -15.78 -19.70 0.87
N SER A 115 -17.00 -19.83 1.43
CA SER A 115 -17.99 -18.74 1.50
C SER A 115 -17.90 -17.90 2.78
N SER A 116 -17.01 -18.28 3.71
CA SER A 116 -16.90 -17.64 5.04
C SER A 116 -15.80 -16.57 5.11
N PHE A 117 -15.00 -16.43 4.05
CA PHE A 117 -13.91 -15.46 3.99
C PHE A 117 -13.64 -15.01 2.56
N THR A 118 -12.91 -13.91 2.46
CA THR A 118 -12.31 -13.38 1.24
C THR A 118 -10.79 -13.32 1.39
N VAL A 119 -10.07 -13.34 0.29
CA VAL A 119 -8.61 -13.20 0.28
C VAL A 119 -8.23 -11.73 0.18
N LYS A 120 -7.32 -11.26 1.03
CA LYS A 120 -6.76 -9.90 0.97
C LYS A 120 -5.78 -9.80 -0.20
N GLY A 121 -6.15 -9.00 -1.20
CA GLY A 121 -5.34 -8.76 -2.40
C GLY A 121 -5.31 -9.91 -3.39
N ASP A 122 -5.15 -9.58 -4.68
CA ASP A 122 -5.21 -10.57 -5.77
C ASP A 122 -4.00 -11.52 -5.78
N LEU A 123 -2.84 -11.06 -5.28
CA LEU A 123 -1.54 -11.73 -5.44
C LEU A 123 -1.54 -13.19 -4.98
N TRP A 124 -2.19 -13.46 -3.84
CA TRP A 124 -2.13 -14.76 -3.18
C TRP A 124 -3.32 -15.67 -3.52
N CYS A 125 -4.36 -15.15 -4.16
CA CYS A 125 -5.67 -15.81 -4.26
C CYS A 125 -5.57 -17.21 -4.89
N ASN A 126 -4.88 -17.33 -6.02
CA ASN A 126 -4.71 -18.61 -6.72
C ASN A 126 -3.92 -19.65 -5.89
N LEU A 127 -2.86 -19.20 -5.21
CA LEU A 127 -2.04 -20.05 -4.36
C LEU A 127 -2.83 -20.50 -3.12
N ILE A 128 -3.57 -19.58 -2.51
CA ILE A 128 -4.43 -19.87 -1.36
C ILE A 128 -5.51 -20.87 -1.75
N GLU A 129 -6.16 -20.70 -2.89
CA GLU A 129 -7.15 -21.68 -3.35
C GLU A 129 -6.53 -23.06 -3.54
N LYS A 130 -5.29 -23.14 -4.07
CA LYS A 130 -4.56 -24.42 -4.18
C LYS A 130 -4.28 -25.05 -2.82
N ILE A 131 -3.85 -24.25 -1.84
CA ILE A 131 -3.56 -24.71 -0.47
C ILE A 131 -4.86 -25.20 0.21
N LEU A 132 -5.94 -24.45 0.04
CA LEU A 132 -7.21 -24.67 0.71
C LEU A 132 -8.14 -25.63 -0.03
N SER A 133 -7.85 -26.01 -1.27
CA SER A 133 -8.67 -26.89 -2.12
C SER A 133 -9.24 -28.11 -1.39
N PRO A 134 -8.48 -28.84 -0.53
CA PRO A 134 -9.02 -29.98 0.22
C PRO A 134 -10.05 -29.62 1.30
N TYR A 135 -10.18 -28.33 1.63
CA TYR A 135 -10.97 -27.81 2.75
C TYR A 135 -12.05 -26.81 2.32
N LEU A 136 -12.06 -26.32 1.08
CA LEU A 136 -13.01 -25.31 0.59
C LEU A 136 -14.47 -25.68 0.89
N PHE A 137 -14.83 -26.96 0.73
CA PHE A 137 -16.19 -27.48 0.94
C PHE A 137 -16.41 -28.05 2.35
N THR A 138 -15.65 -27.58 3.34
CA THR A 138 -15.78 -28.00 4.73
C THR A 138 -16.94 -27.28 5.41
N PHE A 139 -17.63 -27.97 6.31
CA PHE A 139 -18.58 -27.42 7.27
C PHE A 139 -18.10 -27.66 8.70
N VAL A 140 -18.41 -26.74 9.61
CA VAL A 140 -18.15 -26.86 11.04
C VAL A 140 -19.48 -27.11 11.76
N VAL A 141 -19.48 -28.09 12.66
CA VAL A 141 -20.62 -28.44 13.51
C VAL A 141 -20.17 -28.52 14.96
N ASP A 142 -21.10 -28.30 15.88
CA ASP A 142 -20.80 -28.27 17.32
C ASP A 142 -20.56 -29.67 17.89
N SER A 143 -21.40 -30.64 17.51
CA SER A 143 -21.41 -31.97 18.12
C SER A 143 -21.30 -33.13 17.12
N PHE A 144 -21.06 -34.34 17.64
CA PHE A 144 -21.10 -35.56 16.84
C PHE A 144 -22.50 -35.84 16.29
N LYS A 145 -23.55 -35.52 17.05
CA LYS A 145 -24.93 -35.68 16.60
C LYS A 145 -25.22 -34.73 15.44
N ASP A 146 -24.82 -33.47 15.54
CA ASP A 146 -24.99 -32.48 14.47
C ASP A 146 -24.24 -32.90 13.19
N ARG A 147 -23.07 -33.56 13.33
CA ARG A 147 -22.37 -34.17 12.20
C ARG A 147 -23.21 -35.25 11.52
N VAL A 148 -23.87 -36.12 12.29
CA VAL A 148 -24.73 -37.18 11.74
C VAL A 148 -25.92 -36.54 11.03
N THR A 149 -26.61 -35.60 11.68
CA THR A 149 -27.74 -34.86 11.11
C THR A 149 -27.37 -34.14 9.81
N LEU A 150 -26.24 -33.44 9.77
CA LEU A 150 -25.77 -32.78 8.55
C LEU A 150 -25.43 -33.79 7.44
N SER A 151 -24.90 -34.96 7.81
CA SER A 151 -24.60 -36.04 6.85
C SER A 151 -25.88 -36.64 6.26
N GLU A 152 -26.94 -36.79 7.05
CA GLU A 152 -28.27 -37.24 6.61
C GLU A 152 -28.92 -36.23 5.67
N LEU A 153 -28.95 -34.95 6.06
CA LEU A 153 -29.42 -33.85 5.21
C LEU A 153 -28.64 -33.80 3.90
N PHE A 154 -27.33 -34.05 3.94
CA PHE A 154 -26.54 -34.11 2.73
C PHE A 154 -26.90 -35.30 1.83
N ALA A 155 -27.23 -36.45 2.41
CA ALA A 155 -27.71 -37.61 1.65
C ALA A 155 -29.08 -37.34 1.01
N GLU A 156 -29.99 -36.65 1.70
CA GLU A 156 -31.29 -36.22 1.17
C GLU A 156 -31.12 -35.23 0.01
N PHE A 157 -30.24 -34.24 0.16
CA PHE A 157 -29.95 -33.25 -0.88
C PHE A 157 -29.40 -33.86 -2.18
N ARG A 158 -28.70 -35.00 -2.09
CA ARG A 158 -28.15 -35.71 -3.26
C ARG A 158 -29.22 -36.42 -4.11
N GLY A 159 -30.41 -36.72 -3.55
CA GLY A 159 -31.48 -37.47 -4.22
C GLY A 159 -31.09 -38.90 -4.66
N PRO A 160 -32.04 -39.68 -5.21
CA PRO A 160 -31.79 -41.01 -5.77
C PRO A 160 -31.14 -40.91 -7.17
N VAL A 161 -29.81 -40.98 -7.21
CA VAL A 161 -28.84 -41.50 -8.23
C VAL A 161 -29.05 -41.32 -9.76
N ASP A 162 -30.19 -40.89 -10.30
CA ASP A 162 -30.45 -40.92 -11.76
C ASP A 162 -30.05 -39.65 -12.55
N SER A 163 -29.48 -38.62 -11.92
CA SER A 163 -28.87 -37.46 -12.61
C SER A 163 -27.34 -37.52 -12.59
N GLY A 164 -26.82 -38.65 -13.07
CA GLY A 164 -25.46 -39.14 -12.92
C GLY A 164 -24.32 -38.19 -13.33
N VAL A 165 -23.15 -38.52 -12.79
CA VAL A 165 -21.79 -38.00 -13.04
C VAL A 165 -21.37 -36.79 -12.20
N TRP A 166 -22.15 -35.70 -12.11
CA TRP A 166 -21.64 -34.45 -11.51
C TRP A 166 -21.73 -34.39 -9.97
N TYR A 167 -22.84 -34.87 -9.41
CA TYR A 167 -23.07 -34.90 -7.95
C TYR A 167 -22.13 -35.85 -7.21
N ALA A 168 -21.61 -36.90 -7.86
CA ALA A 168 -20.75 -37.88 -7.21
C ALA A 168 -19.42 -37.27 -6.73
N GLN A 169 -18.86 -36.27 -7.42
CA GLN A 169 -17.51 -35.75 -7.15
C GLN A 169 -17.46 -34.54 -6.21
N ALA A 170 -18.34 -33.54 -6.40
CA ALA A 170 -18.48 -32.44 -5.43
C ALA A 170 -18.91 -32.98 -4.06
N ALA A 171 -19.72 -34.04 -4.08
CA ALA A 171 -20.21 -34.65 -2.86
C ALA A 171 -19.21 -35.61 -2.18
N THR A 172 -18.25 -36.19 -2.90
CA THR A 172 -17.15 -36.96 -2.27
C THR A 172 -16.19 -36.12 -1.44
N ASN A 173 -16.21 -34.79 -1.55
CA ASN A 173 -15.25 -33.90 -0.89
C ASN A 173 -15.83 -32.99 0.21
N ILE A 174 -17.12 -33.09 0.54
CA ILE A 174 -17.65 -32.37 1.70
C ILE A 174 -17.04 -32.96 2.97
N ARG A 175 -16.36 -32.10 3.73
CA ARG A 175 -15.79 -32.45 5.02
C ARG A 175 -16.65 -31.84 6.12
N ILE A 176 -16.90 -32.60 7.18
CA ILE A 176 -17.59 -32.09 8.36
C ILE A 176 -16.61 -32.18 9.52
N VAL A 177 -16.31 -31.03 10.11
CA VAL A 177 -15.39 -30.89 11.23
C VAL A 177 -16.19 -30.56 12.46
N ILE A 178 -16.03 -31.38 13.50
CA ILE A 178 -16.62 -31.11 14.81
C ILE A 178 -15.70 -30.16 15.57
N VAL A 179 -16.23 -29.00 15.97
CA VAL A 179 -15.62 -27.99 16.86
C VAL A 179 -16.75 -27.44 17.71
N PRO A 180 -16.71 -27.61 19.04
CA PRO A 180 -17.67 -26.96 19.93
C PRO A 180 -17.71 -25.45 19.66
N PHE A 181 -18.91 -24.88 19.53
CA PHE A 181 -19.09 -23.46 19.27
C PHE A 181 -18.67 -22.58 20.45
N SER A 182 -18.48 -23.17 21.62
CA SER A 182 -17.84 -22.55 22.79
C SER A 182 -16.31 -22.51 22.72
N GLU A 183 -15.68 -23.20 21.75
CA GLU A 183 -14.22 -23.28 21.66
C GLU A 183 -13.62 -21.96 21.19
N THR A 184 -12.72 -21.40 21.99
CA THR A 184 -11.98 -20.18 21.65
C THR A 184 -10.67 -20.52 20.97
N TYR A 185 -10.38 -19.86 19.84
CA TYR A 185 -9.09 -19.98 19.19
C TYR A 185 -8.01 -19.27 20.00
N THR A 186 -6.99 -20.03 20.41
CA THR A 186 -5.76 -19.48 20.98
C THR A 186 -4.68 -19.54 19.90
N PRO A 187 -4.20 -18.39 19.39
CA PRO A 187 -3.13 -18.39 18.41
C PRO A 187 -1.88 -19.03 19.03
N PRO A 188 -1.16 -19.89 18.28
CA PRO A 188 0.07 -20.48 18.76
C PRO A 188 1.13 -19.38 18.95
N GLU A 189 2.04 -19.58 19.90
CA GLU A 189 3.23 -18.74 20.02
C GLU A 189 4.06 -18.86 18.74
N ARG A 190 4.06 -17.79 17.94
CA ARG A 190 4.85 -17.73 16.71
C ARG A 190 6.23 -17.19 17.04
N PRO A 191 7.31 -17.79 16.53
CA PRO A 191 8.60 -17.13 16.56
C PRO A 191 8.46 -15.79 15.82
N PRO A 192 9.06 -14.69 16.32
CA PRO A 192 9.07 -13.44 15.59
C PRO A 192 9.62 -13.71 14.19
N LEU A 193 8.93 -13.22 13.16
CA LEU A 193 9.48 -13.14 11.81
C LEU A 193 10.82 -12.41 11.97
N MET A 194 11.92 -13.09 11.59
CA MET A 194 13.26 -12.57 11.82
C MET A 194 13.41 -11.22 11.11
N ASP A 195 13.54 -10.12 11.87
CA ASP A 195 13.88 -8.78 11.37
C ASP A 195 15.16 -8.73 10.50
N LYS A 196 15.97 -9.79 10.55
CA LYS A 196 17.28 -9.86 9.89
C LYS A 196 17.25 -10.18 8.41
N PHE A 197 16.10 -10.55 7.85
CA PHE A 197 15.93 -10.60 6.42
C PHE A 197 14.58 -9.96 6.08
N THR A 198 14.60 -8.93 5.25
CA THR A 198 13.43 -8.38 4.54
C THR A 198 12.87 -9.42 3.57
N LEU A 199 12.52 -10.60 4.07
CA LEU A 199 11.82 -11.62 3.30
C LEU A 199 10.36 -11.18 3.25
N ASN A 200 9.84 -11.01 2.05
CA ASN A 200 8.42 -10.76 1.81
C ASN A 200 7.62 -12.03 2.16
N CYS A 201 7.45 -12.25 3.46
CA CYS A 201 6.78 -13.40 4.06
C CYS A 201 5.49 -12.94 4.73
N THR A 202 4.41 -13.70 4.52
CA THR A 202 3.13 -13.50 5.23
C THR A 202 2.54 -14.83 5.66
N TYR A 203 1.65 -14.82 6.65
CA TYR A 203 0.96 -16.03 7.10
C TYR A 203 -0.32 -16.24 6.31
N LEU A 204 -0.63 -17.50 6.00
CA LEU A 204 -1.88 -17.85 5.30
C LEU A 204 -3.11 -17.25 5.99
N LEU A 205 -3.26 -17.46 7.30
CA LEU A 205 -4.43 -16.96 8.03
C LEU A 205 -4.53 -15.42 8.08
N GLU A 206 -3.42 -14.69 7.92
CA GLU A 206 -3.42 -13.22 7.90
C GLU A 206 -3.89 -12.66 6.55
N THR A 207 -3.71 -13.43 5.48
CA THR A 207 -4.22 -13.10 4.14
C THR A 207 -5.72 -13.38 3.99
N LEU A 208 -6.37 -13.99 4.98
CA LEU A 208 -7.81 -14.23 4.96
C LEU A 208 -8.55 -13.12 5.73
N LYS A 209 -9.66 -12.65 5.19
CA LYS A 209 -10.62 -11.78 5.86
C LYS A 209 -11.94 -12.52 5.99
N PHE A 210 -12.28 -12.91 7.21
CA PHE A 210 -13.55 -13.55 7.51
C PHE A 210 -14.70 -12.56 7.43
N ASN A 211 -15.85 -13.03 6.95
CA ASN A 211 -17.04 -12.20 6.77
C ASN A 211 -17.65 -11.80 8.13
N GLU A 212 -17.65 -12.72 9.09
CA GLU A 212 -18.13 -12.51 10.45
C GLU A 212 -17.04 -12.83 11.48
N GLU A 213 -16.86 -11.95 12.47
CA GLU A 213 -15.84 -12.11 13.50
C GLU A 213 -16.16 -13.27 14.46
N SER A 214 -17.45 -13.51 14.73
CA SER A 214 -17.96 -14.68 15.47
C SER A 214 -17.55 -16.00 14.80
N GLU A 215 -17.71 -16.10 13.48
CA GLU A 215 -17.33 -17.30 12.71
C GLU A 215 -15.81 -17.44 12.55
N ALA A 216 -15.08 -16.32 12.51
CA ALA A 216 -13.63 -16.32 12.32
C ALA A 216 -12.90 -17.16 13.37
N ASN A 217 -13.32 -17.08 14.64
CA ASN A 217 -12.72 -17.86 15.73
C ASN A 217 -12.96 -19.36 15.55
N LEU A 218 -14.18 -19.75 15.17
CA LEU A 218 -14.52 -21.16 14.95
C LEU A 218 -13.78 -21.74 13.75
N TRP A 219 -13.65 -21.00 12.66
CA TRP A 219 -12.85 -21.42 11.52
C TRP A 219 -11.37 -21.54 11.85
N LYS A 220 -10.81 -20.58 12.60
CA LYS A 220 -9.42 -20.65 13.06
C LYS A 220 -9.21 -21.86 13.97
N SER A 221 -10.13 -22.19 14.88
CA SER A 221 -10.06 -23.41 15.69
C SER A 221 -10.18 -24.68 14.85
N ALA A 222 -11.17 -24.75 13.94
CA ALA A 222 -11.44 -25.91 13.10
C ALA A 222 -10.27 -26.28 12.19
N ILE A 223 -9.68 -25.25 11.59
CA ILE A 223 -8.69 -25.41 10.53
C ILE A 223 -7.28 -25.29 11.09
N GLY A 224 -7.06 -24.43 12.08
CA GLY A 224 -5.80 -24.35 12.79
C GLY A 224 -5.41 -25.68 13.42
N ASN A 225 -6.25 -26.18 14.34
CA ASN A 225 -5.95 -27.38 15.12
C ASN A 225 -5.87 -28.66 14.28
N LYS A 226 -6.65 -28.78 13.18
CA LYS A 226 -6.73 -30.02 12.39
C LYS A 226 -5.91 -30.03 11.11
N SER A 227 -5.59 -28.86 10.55
CA SER A 227 -4.83 -28.76 9.29
C SER A 227 -3.56 -27.92 9.39
N ASN A 228 -3.23 -27.41 10.59
CA ASN A 228 -1.98 -26.71 10.89
C ASN A 228 -1.76 -25.51 9.95
N MET A 229 -2.86 -24.87 9.52
CA MET A 229 -2.83 -23.73 8.61
C MET A 229 -2.27 -22.46 9.25
N GLU A 230 -2.30 -22.37 10.58
CA GLU A 230 -1.62 -21.34 11.37
C GLU A 230 -0.10 -21.30 11.18
N ASN A 231 0.49 -22.40 10.74
CA ASN A 231 1.94 -22.56 10.54
C ASN A 231 2.29 -22.61 9.04
N ILE A 232 1.39 -22.11 8.18
CA ILE A 232 1.64 -21.95 6.75
C ILE A 232 2.15 -20.54 6.46
N TYR A 233 3.35 -20.49 5.90
CA TYR A 233 4.06 -19.29 5.46
C TYR A 233 3.95 -19.15 3.94
N LEU A 234 3.73 -17.93 3.46
CA LEU A 234 3.61 -17.59 2.05
C LEU A 234 4.76 -16.67 1.65
N PHE A 235 5.43 -17.00 0.55
CA PHE A 235 6.58 -16.30 0.01
C PHE A 235 6.38 -15.93 -1.46
N GLN A 236 7.01 -14.85 -1.92
CA GLN A 236 6.95 -14.48 -3.33
C GLN A 236 7.80 -15.41 -4.21
N ASN A 237 8.87 -15.99 -3.69
CA ASN A 237 9.78 -16.85 -4.44
C ASN A 237 10.27 -18.05 -3.59
N GLU A 238 10.70 -19.11 -4.27
CA GLU A 238 11.20 -20.35 -3.67
C GLU A 238 12.47 -20.11 -2.84
N HIS A 239 13.37 -19.23 -3.31
CA HIS A 239 14.67 -19.01 -2.69
C HIS A 239 14.54 -18.49 -1.25
N ASP A 240 13.69 -17.49 -1.04
CA ASP A 240 13.39 -16.89 0.26
C ASP A 240 12.72 -17.91 1.19
N ALA A 241 11.77 -18.68 0.65
CA ALA A 241 11.10 -19.75 1.37
C ALA A 241 12.12 -20.83 1.82
N PHE A 242 13.04 -21.21 0.93
CA PHE A 242 14.07 -22.21 1.22
C PHE A 242 15.00 -21.75 2.34
N ILE A 243 15.54 -20.53 2.24
CA ILE A 243 16.43 -19.97 3.27
C ILE A 243 15.73 -19.94 4.63
N PHE A 244 14.49 -19.45 4.66
CA PHE A 244 13.70 -19.37 5.88
C PHE A 244 13.45 -20.75 6.49
N MET A 245 12.95 -21.70 5.70
CA MET A 245 12.63 -23.05 6.19
C MET A 245 13.89 -23.83 6.59
N HIS A 246 15.02 -23.60 5.92
CA HIS A 246 16.30 -24.20 6.28
C HIS A 246 16.82 -23.64 7.62
N ALA A 247 16.58 -22.37 7.92
CA ALA A 247 16.89 -21.84 9.25
C ALA A 247 16.00 -22.46 10.33
N GLN A 248 14.73 -22.75 10.02
CA GLN A 248 13.78 -23.36 10.96
C GLN A 248 14.06 -24.85 11.22
N SER A 249 14.63 -25.59 10.27
CA SER A 249 14.91 -27.04 10.42
C SER A 249 15.91 -27.36 11.54
N SER A 250 16.73 -26.39 11.95
CA SER A 250 17.69 -26.50 13.05
C SER A 250 17.09 -26.35 14.45
N ARG A 251 15.80 -26.00 14.54
CA ARG A 251 15.09 -25.76 15.81
C ARG A 251 14.28 -27.00 16.21
N PRO A 252 14.01 -27.21 17.52
CA PRO A 252 13.18 -28.31 17.99
C PRO A 252 11.83 -28.32 17.25
N PRO A 253 11.30 -29.50 16.86
CA PRO A 253 10.09 -29.63 16.05
C PRO A 253 8.86 -29.30 16.89
N THR A 254 8.66 -28.00 17.14
CA THR A 254 7.54 -27.49 17.95
C THR A 254 6.37 -27.06 17.08
N SER A 255 6.60 -26.82 15.77
CA SER A 255 5.52 -26.60 14.80
C SER A 255 5.79 -27.35 13.49
N LYS A 256 4.75 -27.96 12.92
CA LYS A 256 4.80 -28.57 11.58
C LYS A 256 4.80 -27.47 10.51
N ALA A 257 5.73 -26.53 10.57
CA ALA A 257 5.76 -25.38 9.68
C ALA A 257 5.80 -25.82 8.21
N LEU A 258 5.10 -25.08 7.35
CA LEU A 258 5.03 -25.31 5.90
C LEU A 258 5.21 -23.98 5.20
N ALA A 259 6.02 -23.95 4.14
CA ALA A 259 6.11 -22.77 3.29
C ALA A 259 5.57 -23.08 1.89
N TYR A 260 4.96 -22.07 1.30
CA TYR A 260 4.49 -22.06 -0.08
C TYR A 260 4.98 -20.79 -0.78
N SER A 261 5.31 -20.90 -2.06
CA SER A 261 5.76 -19.77 -2.86
C SER A 261 4.93 -19.57 -4.13
N LEU A 262 4.87 -18.34 -4.65
CA LEU A 262 4.10 -17.98 -5.85
C LEU A 262 4.66 -18.58 -7.15
N ASP A 263 5.95 -18.90 -7.19
CA ASP A 263 6.59 -19.64 -8.28
C ASP A 263 6.28 -21.14 -8.25
N GLY A 264 5.44 -21.59 -7.31
CA GLY A 264 4.85 -22.94 -7.33
C GLY A 264 5.67 -23.97 -6.59
N TYR A 265 6.22 -23.62 -5.42
CA TYR A 265 6.91 -24.58 -4.57
C TYR A 265 6.27 -24.70 -3.20
N LYS A 266 6.38 -25.89 -2.62
CA LYS A 266 6.02 -26.23 -1.26
C LYS A 266 7.24 -26.78 -0.54
N ILE A 267 7.55 -26.23 0.63
CA ILE A 267 8.75 -26.58 1.40
C ILE A 267 8.35 -27.08 2.79
N PHE A 268 8.89 -28.24 3.15
CA PHE A 268 8.71 -28.90 4.43
C PHE A 268 10.05 -28.89 5.17
N PRO A 269 10.13 -28.39 6.42
CA PRO A 269 11.37 -28.38 7.20
C PRO A 269 11.56 -29.66 8.02
N PHE A 270 10.48 -30.42 8.24
CA PHE A 270 10.42 -31.58 9.14
C PHE A 270 9.40 -32.61 8.61
N PRO A 271 9.57 -33.94 8.84
CA PRO A 271 10.72 -34.61 9.47
C PRO A 271 11.99 -34.65 8.62
N GLU A 272 11.85 -34.46 7.31
CA GLU A 272 12.97 -34.34 6.38
C GLU A 272 12.77 -33.06 5.60
N PHE A 273 13.85 -32.27 5.44
CA PHE A 273 13.81 -31.08 4.62
C PHE A 273 13.50 -31.48 3.16
N LYS A 274 12.33 -31.08 2.66
CA LYS A 274 11.83 -31.46 1.34
C LYS A 274 11.22 -30.27 0.62
N THR A 275 11.52 -30.17 -0.67
CA THR A 275 10.89 -29.23 -1.58
C THR A 275 10.13 -30.00 -2.64
N ALA A 276 8.91 -29.55 -2.96
CA ALA A 276 8.07 -30.14 -3.99
C ALA A 276 7.45 -29.04 -4.84
N ALA A 277 7.51 -29.20 -6.16
CA ALA A 277 6.77 -28.34 -7.08
C ALA A 277 5.27 -28.58 -6.93
N ILE A 278 4.50 -27.51 -6.98
CA ILE A 278 3.03 -27.50 -6.97
C ILE A 278 2.53 -26.73 -8.18
N ARG A 279 1.45 -27.23 -8.78
CA ARG A 279 0.76 -26.50 -9.84
C ARG A 279 -0.25 -25.54 -9.20
N ILE A 280 0.04 -24.25 -9.31
CA ILE A 280 -0.89 -23.18 -8.93
C ILE A 280 -1.89 -22.99 -10.10
N PRO A 281 -3.20 -22.96 -9.83
CA PRO A 281 -4.18 -22.69 -10.88
C PRO A 281 -3.96 -21.29 -11.46
N LYS A 282 -4.22 -21.14 -12.75
CA LYS A 282 -4.13 -19.85 -13.44
C LYS A 282 -5.09 -18.81 -12.86
N GLN A 283 -6.26 -19.27 -12.42
CA GLN A 283 -7.30 -18.44 -11.85
C GLN A 283 -7.99 -19.18 -10.71
N ALA A 284 -8.21 -18.48 -9.60
CA ALA A 284 -9.05 -18.93 -8.50
C ALA A 284 -10.50 -19.05 -8.99
N SER A 285 -11.09 -20.22 -8.75
CA SER A 285 -12.43 -20.59 -9.19
C SER A 285 -13.49 -20.35 -8.11
N PHE A 286 -13.09 -20.47 -6.84
CA PHE A 286 -13.99 -20.47 -5.69
C PHE A 286 -13.77 -19.29 -4.76
N LEU A 287 -12.51 -18.85 -4.58
CA LEU A 287 -12.18 -17.78 -3.65
C LEU A 287 -12.38 -16.40 -4.26
N GLU A 288 -13.02 -15.52 -3.49
CA GLU A 288 -13.20 -14.13 -3.82
C GLU A 288 -12.07 -13.28 -3.21
N VAL A 289 -11.70 -12.21 -3.91
CA VAL A 289 -10.69 -11.25 -3.44
C VAL A 289 -11.39 -10.05 -2.82
N ASP A 290 -11.04 -9.71 -1.58
CA ASP A 290 -11.40 -8.43 -0.98
C ASP A 290 -10.51 -7.33 -1.53
N ARG A 291 -10.99 -6.68 -2.59
CA ARG A 291 -10.40 -5.45 -3.15
C ARG A 291 -10.89 -4.20 -2.42
N GLY A 292 -11.95 -4.31 -1.61
CA GLY A 292 -12.60 -3.17 -0.98
C GLY A 292 -11.72 -2.48 0.06
N GLY A 293 -10.94 -3.25 0.82
CA GLY A 293 -9.97 -2.72 1.77
C GLY A 293 -8.85 -1.91 1.11
N ASP A 294 -8.28 -2.43 0.03
CA ASP A 294 -7.17 -1.77 -0.67
C ASP A 294 -7.64 -0.51 -1.41
N ILE A 295 -8.81 -0.55 -2.05
CA ILE A 295 -9.41 0.61 -2.73
C ILE A 295 -9.75 1.71 -1.73
N THR A 296 -10.34 1.38 -0.57
CA THR A 296 -10.70 2.39 0.44
C THR A 296 -9.46 3.03 1.08
N PHE A 297 -8.44 2.24 1.40
CA PHE A 297 -7.18 2.75 1.92
C PHE A 297 -6.44 3.64 0.89
N LEU A 298 -6.37 3.22 -0.36
CA LEU A 298 -5.71 4.00 -1.41
C LEU A 298 -6.47 5.30 -1.71
N LYS A 299 -7.81 5.29 -1.68
CA LYS A 299 -8.64 6.51 -1.80
C LYS A 299 -8.36 7.49 -0.66
N ALA A 300 -8.37 7.02 0.59
CA ALA A 300 -8.03 7.87 1.74
C ALA A 300 -6.61 8.45 1.64
N THR A 301 -5.64 7.61 1.28
CA THR A 301 -4.24 8.04 1.10
C THR A 301 -4.12 9.06 -0.05
N LEU A 302 -4.87 8.88 -1.13
CA LEU A 302 -4.89 9.80 -2.27
C LEU A 302 -5.47 11.16 -1.87
N ASP A 303 -6.57 11.17 -1.11
CA ASP A 303 -7.21 12.39 -0.61
C ASP A 303 -6.26 13.19 0.29
N ASP A 304 -5.58 12.53 1.23
CA ASP A 304 -4.57 13.14 2.11
C ASP A 304 -3.40 13.74 1.32
N LEU A 305 -2.91 13.05 0.29
CA LEU A 305 -1.84 13.55 -0.57
C LEU A 305 -2.29 14.74 -1.42
N ILE A 306 -3.53 14.74 -1.91
CA ILE A 306 -4.12 15.87 -2.62
C ILE A 306 -4.26 17.09 -1.70
N GLU A 307 -4.69 16.89 -0.46
CA GLU A 307 -4.77 17.97 0.54
C GLU A 307 -3.38 18.52 0.86
N THR A 308 -2.41 17.65 1.10
CA THR A 308 -1.01 18.04 1.33
C THR A 308 -0.47 18.86 0.15
N ARG A 309 -0.74 18.45 -1.09
CA ARG A 309 -0.36 19.21 -2.29
C ARG A 309 -0.97 20.62 -2.29
N LYS A 310 -2.24 20.79 -1.90
CA LYS A 310 -2.89 22.11 -1.81
C LYS A 310 -2.16 23.03 -0.83
N LEU A 311 -1.70 22.50 0.30
CA LEU A 311 -0.90 23.25 1.28
C LEU A 311 0.43 23.71 0.69
N TYR A 312 1.10 22.86 -0.09
CA TYR A 312 2.32 23.26 -0.82
C TYR A 312 2.06 24.34 -1.87
N ASP A 313 0.98 24.23 -2.65
CA ASP A 313 0.61 25.26 -3.63
C ASP A 313 0.35 26.61 -2.93
N LEU A 314 -0.29 26.61 -1.76
CA LEU A 314 -0.51 27.82 -0.95
C LEU A 314 0.81 28.42 -0.44
N ALA A 315 1.69 27.60 0.16
CA ALA A 315 2.98 28.05 0.68
C ALA A 315 3.90 28.61 -0.43
N ILE A 316 3.88 28.01 -1.63
CA ILE A 316 4.62 28.51 -2.80
C ILE A 316 4.11 29.90 -3.19
N ASN A 317 2.80 30.10 -3.24
CA ASN A 317 2.21 31.40 -3.59
C ASN A 317 2.56 32.47 -2.57
N GLU A 318 2.44 32.18 -1.27
CA GLU A 318 2.82 33.12 -0.21
C GLU A 318 4.31 33.49 -0.28
N ALA A 319 5.19 32.51 -0.44
CA ALA A 319 6.63 32.77 -0.58
C ALA A 319 6.95 33.59 -1.83
N ARG A 320 6.20 33.40 -2.93
CA ARG A 320 6.35 34.16 -4.17
C ARG A 320 5.91 35.61 -4.01
N ASP A 321 4.79 35.85 -3.33
CA ASP A 321 4.31 37.21 -3.04
C ASP A 321 5.33 37.97 -2.18
N LEU A 322 5.88 37.30 -1.16
CA LEU A 322 6.96 37.86 -0.33
C LEU A 322 8.25 38.11 -1.15
N GLN A 323 8.56 37.24 -2.12
CA GLN A 323 9.72 37.41 -2.98
C GLN A 323 9.55 38.60 -3.94
N LEU A 324 8.36 38.79 -4.50
CA LEU A 324 8.03 39.94 -5.35
C LEU A 324 8.11 41.25 -4.56
N ALA A 325 7.56 41.30 -3.34
CA ALA A 325 7.70 42.46 -2.47
C ALA A 325 9.18 42.80 -2.17
N ALA A 326 10.01 41.77 -1.93
CA ALA A 326 11.46 41.97 -1.72
C ALA A 326 12.19 42.45 -2.99
N LEU A 327 11.68 42.10 -4.18
CA LEU A 327 12.21 42.60 -5.46
C LEU A 327 11.89 44.08 -5.63
N ASP A 328 10.64 44.48 -5.36
CA ASP A 328 10.19 45.87 -5.43
C ASP A 328 11.02 46.78 -4.51
N ASP A 329 11.27 46.34 -3.27
CA ASP A 329 12.15 47.02 -2.32
C ASP A 329 13.57 47.22 -2.90
N LEU A 330 14.11 46.19 -3.54
CA LEU A 330 15.45 46.20 -4.11
C LEU A 330 15.55 47.11 -5.34
N GLU A 331 14.50 47.15 -6.17
CA GLU A 331 14.40 48.09 -7.29
C GLU A 331 14.29 49.53 -6.81
N PHE A 332 13.45 49.80 -5.80
CA PHE A 332 13.34 51.11 -5.18
C PHE A 332 14.70 51.61 -4.65
N LEU A 333 15.42 50.77 -3.91
CA LEU A 333 16.75 51.12 -3.39
C LEU A 333 17.76 51.36 -4.52
N LYS A 334 17.73 50.57 -5.60
CA LYS A 334 18.57 50.82 -6.80
C LYS A 334 18.25 52.17 -7.46
N GLN A 335 16.98 52.54 -7.56
CA GLN A 335 16.57 53.82 -8.13
C GLN A 335 17.00 55.00 -7.23
N LEU A 336 16.87 54.85 -5.91
CA LEU A 336 17.34 55.84 -4.94
C LEU A 336 18.85 56.06 -5.05
N ASP A 337 19.63 54.98 -5.13
CA ASP A 337 21.08 55.03 -5.35
C ASP A 337 21.45 55.78 -6.63
N ARG A 338 20.73 55.49 -7.73
CA ARG A 338 20.94 56.19 -9.02
C ARG A 338 20.70 57.70 -8.85
N LYS A 339 19.57 58.09 -8.25
CA LYS A 339 19.25 59.50 -7.98
C LYS A 339 20.31 60.18 -7.10
N ASN A 340 20.78 59.50 -6.06
CA ASN A 340 21.81 60.03 -5.16
C ASN A 340 23.17 60.17 -5.84
N ARG A 341 23.55 59.23 -6.73
CA ARG A 341 24.77 59.35 -7.55
C ARG A 341 24.70 60.54 -8.50
N THR A 342 23.56 60.75 -9.18
CA THR A 342 23.37 61.90 -10.06
C THR A 342 23.46 63.22 -9.28
N ARG A 343 22.86 63.28 -8.08
CA ARG A 343 22.98 64.45 -7.19
C ARG A 343 24.41 64.70 -6.74
N LYS A 344 25.15 63.65 -6.37
CA LYS A 344 26.56 63.75 -5.99
C LYS A 344 27.43 64.23 -7.15
N GLN A 345 27.23 63.69 -8.36
CA GLN A 345 27.93 64.14 -9.56
C GLN A 345 27.64 65.62 -9.89
N ALA A 346 26.39 66.07 -9.75
CA ALA A 346 26.03 67.47 -9.93
C ALA A 346 26.66 68.38 -8.86
N ALA A 347 26.73 67.92 -7.60
CA ALA A 347 27.40 68.64 -6.52
C ALA A 347 28.92 68.72 -6.76
N ASP A 348 29.55 67.62 -7.15
CA ASP A 348 30.99 67.55 -7.44
C ASP A 348 31.36 68.42 -8.66
N GLN A 349 30.50 68.48 -9.70
CA GLN A 349 30.63 69.38 -10.85
C GLN A 349 30.48 70.86 -10.45
N ASN A 350 29.56 71.20 -9.55
CA ASN A 350 29.42 72.56 -9.04
C ASN A 350 30.64 72.99 -8.21
N ILE A 351 31.24 72.07 -7.45
CA ILE A 351 32.50 72.34 -6.71
C ILE A 351 33.66 72.58 -7.68
N THR A 352 33.76 71.82 -8.79
CA THR A 352 34.77 72.05 -9.83
C THR A 352 34.55 73.37 -10.57
N HIS A 353 33.29 73.77 -10.79
CA HIS A 353 32.95 75.01 -11.46
C HIS A 353 33.18 76.26 -10.58
N CYS A 354 33.03 76.15 -9.25
CA CYS A 354 33.39 77.21 -8.30
C CYS A 354 34.90 77.36 -8.13
N SER A 355 35.65 76.26 -8.05
CA SER A 355 37.13 76.30 -7.95
C SER A 355 37.81 76.80 -9.23
N GLN A 356 37.17 76.69 -10.40
CA GLN A 356 37.64 77.35 -11.63
C GLN A 356 37.36 78.86 -11.67
N LYS A 357 36.32 79.36 -10.99
CA LYS A 357 36.06 80.82 -10.88
C LYS A 357 37.06 81.51 -9.95
N GLU A 358 37.36 80.90 -8.80
CA GLU A 358 38.37 81.44 -7.88
C GLU A 358 39.78 81.43 -8.49
N GLY A 359 40.12 80.46 -9.33
CA GLY A 359 41.40 80.44 -10.06
C GLY A 359 41.55 81.53 -11.13
N VAL A 360 40.44 82.04 -11.68
CA VAL A 360 40.44 83.16 -12.65
C VAL A 360 40.47 84.51 -11.93
N ASP A 361 39.78 84.64 -10.79
CA ASP A 361 39.78 85.87 -10.00
C ASP A 361 41.13 86.11 -9.30
N ILE A 362 41.85 85.06 -8.85
CA ILE A 362 43.22 85.19 -8.30
C ILE A 362 44.26 85.53 -9.40
N ALA A 363 44.03 85.12 -10.65
CA ALA A 363 44.88 85.51 -11.77
C ALA A 363 44.66 86.97 -12.20
N ALA A 364 43.43 87.47 -12.08
CA ALA A 364 43.07 88.87 -12.37
C ALA A 364 43.51 89.85 -11.27
N GLU A 365 43.50 89.45 -9.99
CA GLU A 365 44.02 90.29 -8.89
C GLU A 365 45.55 90.39 -8.88
N ASN A 366 46.28 89.34 -9.29
CA ASN A 366 47.74 89.40 -9.39
C ASN A 366 48.27 90.16 -10.62
N THR A 367 47.43 90.48 -11.61
CA THR A 367 47.81 91.38 -12.72
C THR A 367 47.55 92.85 -12.42
N PHE A 368 46.83 93.19 -11.35
CA PHE A 368 46.53 94.58 -10.97
C PHE A 368 47.52 95.20 -9.96
N GLN A 369 48.44 94.42 -9.37
CA GLN A 369 49.45 94.93 -8.43
C GLN A 369 50.86 95.15 -9.03
N THR A 370 51.06 94.99 -10.34
CA THR A 370 52.38 95.21 -10.99
C THR A 370 52.46 96.47 -11.86
N THR A 371 51.55 97.45 -11.71
CA THR A 371 51.60 98.69 -12.50
C THR A 371 51.60 99.99 -11.70
N TYR A 372 51.58 99.95 -10.36
CA TYR A 372 51.84 101.14 -9.54
C TYR A 372 52.59 100.78 -8.26
N LEU A 373 53.92 100.69 -8.38
CA LEU A 373 54.93 101.37 -7.53
C LEU A 373 56.32 101.15 -8.11
#